data_AF-A0A1B6CF56-F1
#
_entry.id   AF-A0A1B6CF56-F1
#
_cell.length_a   1.000
_cell.length_b   1.000
_cell.length_c   1.000
_cell.angle_alpha   90.00
_cell.angle_beta   90.00
_cell.angle_gamma   90.00
#
_symmetry.space_group_name_H-M   'P 1'
#
loop_
_entity.id
_entity.type
_entity.pdbx_description
1 polymer ?
#
loop_
_entity_poly.entity_id
_entity_poly.type
_entity_poly.pdbx_seq_one_letter_code
_entity_poly.pdbx_strand_id
1 'polypeptide(L)'
;MRLNNNVSWEGVGRYSTDLFTDRAIEIVAKHDAKQPLFLYLAHLAPHAGNYDNPLQAPRDTLDKLKHIPDLSRRTYAGMVTKLDESVGRVVKALEEKSILNNTIIVFVSDNGAATEGIHKNRGSNWPLKGEKSTPWEGGVRTVCCVWSSSLINKNKVSK
;
A
#
# COMPACT_ATOMS: atom_id res chain seq x y z
N MET A 1 11.84 -5.78 -12.63
CA MET A 1 12.09 -5.30 -11.25
C MET A 1 13.59 -5.37 -10.98
N ARG A 2 14.15 -4.58 -10.05
CA ARG A 2 15.55 -4.73 -9.64
C ARG A 2 15.62 -5.18 -8.18
N LEU A 3 16.61 -5.99 -7.86
CA LEU A 3 17.02 -6.31 -6.50
C LEU A 3 18.43 -5.76 -6.31
N ASN A 4 18.54 -4.67 -5.54
CA ASN A 4 19.75 -3.85 -5.47
C ASN A 4 20.20 -3.43 -6.88
N ASN A 5 21.43 -3.77 -7.27
CA ASN A 5 22.01 -3.42 -8.56
C ASN A 5 21.68 -4.41 -9.69
N ASN A 6 20.99 -5.50 -9.38
CA ASN A 6 20.74 -6.58 -10.34
C ASN A 6 19.30 -6.55 -10.85
N VAL A 7 19.12 -6.91 -12.12
CA VAL A 7 17.78 -7.20 -12.67
C VAL A 7 17.26 -8.48 -12.01
N SER A 8 16.05 -8.43 -11.48
CA SER A 8 15.36 -9.59 -10.93
C SER A 8 14.33 -10.10 -11.94
N TRP A 9 14.54 -11.33 -12.40
CA TRP A 9 13.64 -12.06 -13.30
C TRP A 9 12.64 -12.95 -12.54
N GLU A 10 12.91 -13.27 -11.28
CA GLU A 10 12.04 -14.09 -10.41
C GLU A 10 10.67 -13.46 -10.16
N GLY A 11 10.53 -12.14 -10.37
CA GLY A 11 9.27 -11.42 -10.23
C GLY A 11 8.36 -11.48 -11.46
N VAL A 12 8.80 -12.05 -12.59
CA VAL A 12 7.98 -12.09 -13.82
C VAL A 12 6.71 -12.90 -13.57
N GLY A 13 5.56 -12.32 -13.95
CA GLY A 13 4.24 -12.94 -13.77
C GLY A 13 3.69 -12.88 -12.33
N ARG A 14 4.43 -12.30 -11.38
CA ARG A 14 3.99 -12.14 -9.99
C ARG A 14 3.46 -10.73 -9.75
N TYR A 15 2.45 -10.62 -8.87
CA TYR A 15 1.86 -9.35 -8.52
C TYR A 15 2.85 -8.49 -7.71
N SER A 16 3.07 -7.25 -8.12
CA SER A 16 4.13 -6.40 -7.54
C SER A 16 3.93 -6.10 -6.06
N THR A 17 2.68 -5.94 -5.62
CA THR A 17 2.37 -5.77 -4.19
C THR A 17 2.88 -6.95 -3.38
N ASP A 18 2.59 -8.19 -3.82
CA ASP A 18 3.04 -9.40 -3.12
C ASP A 18 4.57 -9.54 -3.14
N LEU A 19 5.23 -9.18 -4.26
CA LEU A 19 6.70 -9.18 -4.34
C LEU A 19 7.35 -8.25 -3.32
N PHE A 20 6.79 -7.05 -3.15
CA PHE A 20 7.29 -6.08 -2.18
C PHE A 20 7.00 -6.51 -0.74
N THR A 21 5.82 -7.08 -0.49
CA THR A 21 5.45 -7.65 0.80
C THR A 21 6.40 -8.78 1.21
N ASP A 22 6.63 -9.75 0.31
CA ASP A 22 7.48 -10.90 0.57
C ASP A 22 8.91 -10.44 0.92
N ARG A 23 9.42 -9.45 0.19
CA ARG A 23 10.74 -8.88 0.45
C ARG A 23 10.82 -8.15 1.79
N ALA A 24 9.79 -7.40 2.15
CA ALA A 24 9.72 -6.73 3.46
C ALA A 24 9.72 -7.75 4.61
N ILE A 25 8.93 -8.81 4.49
CA ILE A 25 8.89 -9.91 5.47
C ILE A 25 10.26 -10.59 5.58
N GLU A 26 10.93 -10.85 4.47
CA GLU A 26 12.27 -11.45 4.47
C GLU A 26 13.29 -10.56 5.19
N ILE A 27 13.24 -9.24 4.97
CA ILE A 27 14.08 -8.26 5.68
C ILE A 27 13.81 -8.32 7.19
N VAL A 28 12.54 -8.29 7.60
CA VAL A 28 12.15 -8.37 9.02
C VAL A 28 12.61 -9.69 9.66
N ALA A 29 12.41 -10.82 8.98
CA ALA A 29 12.80 -12.13 9.47
C ALA A 29 14.32 -12.23 9.68
N LYS A 30 15.12 -11.70 8.74
CA LYS A 30 16.59 -11.73 8.78
C LYS A 30 17.22 -10.64 9.64
N HIS A 31 16.45 -9.65 10.09
CA HIS A 31 16.98 -8.54 10.86
C HIS A 31 17.52 -8.97 12.24
N ASP A 32 18.66 -8.41 12.63
CA ASP A 32 19.24 -8.54 13.98
C ASP A 32 18.57 -7.54 14.91
N ALA A 33 17.76 -8.04 15.85
CA ALA A 33 16.98 -7.22 16.79
C ALA A 33 17.83 -6.38 17.76
N LYS A 34 19.16 -6.57 17.80
CA LYS A 34 20.07 -5.71 18.57
C LYS A 34 20.29 -4.34 17.94
N GLN A 35 19.98 -4.18 16.66
CA GLN A 35 20.11 -2.92 15.93
C GLN A 35 18.72 -2.37 15.57
N PRO A 36 18.52 -1.06 15.50
CA PRO A 36 17.25 -0.51 15.01
C PRO A 36 17.06 -0.80 13.51
N LEU A 37 15.83 -1.09 13.10
CA LEU A 37 15.44 -1.22 11.69
C LEU A 37 14.74 0.06 11.21
N PHE A 38 15.18 0.58 10.06
CA PHE A 38 14.40 1.48 9.24
C PHE A 38 14.02 0.79 7.94
N LEU A 39 12.73 0.69 7.65
CA LEU A 39 12.20 0.08 6.43
C LEU A 39 11.23 1.06 5.75
N TYR A 40 11.55 1.43 4.52
CA TYR A 40 10.65 2.19 3.65
C TYR A 40 10.05 1.26 2.60
N LEU A 41 8.74 0.99 2.71
CA LEU A 41 8.00 0.12 1.82
C LEU A 41 7.06 0.94 0.93
N ALA A 42 7.55 1.32 -0.25
CA ALA A 42 6.80 2.11 -1.23
C ALA A 42 6.06 1.20 -2.22
N HIS A 43 4.79 0.91 -1.96
CA HIS A 43 3.97 0.12 -2.87
C HIS A 43 3.63 0.87 -4.16
N LEU A 44 3.48 0.12 -5.27
CA LEU A 44 2.92 0.67 -6.52
C LEU A 44 1.39 0.77 -6.46
N ALA A 45 0.73 -0.11 -5.70
CA ALA A 45 -0.72 -0.06 -5.53
C ALA A 45 -1.12 1.19 -4.72
N PRO A 46 -2.23 1.88 -5.06
CA PRO A 46 -3.17 1.58 -6.14
C PRO A 46 -2.97 2.47 -7.40
N HIS A 47 -1.73 2.79 -7.77
CA HIS A 47 -1.45 3.62 -8.95
C HIS A 47 -1.87 2.91 -10.25
N ALA A 48 -2.26 3.69 -11.26
CA ALA A 48 -2.50 3.15 -12.60
C ALA A 48 -1.23 2.51 -13.18
N GLY A 49 -1.37 1.34 -13.80
CA GLY A 49 -0.29 0.58 -14.42
C GLY A 49 0.10 1.10 -15.80
N ASN A 50 -0.07 0.26 -16.82
CA ASN A 50 0.24 0.60 -18.21
C ASN A 50 -1.01 1.08 -18.97
N TYR A 51 -0.82 1.63 -20.16
CA TYR A 51 -1.90 2.20 -20.97
C TYR A 51 -2.96 1.18 -21.37
N ASP A 52 -2.57 -0.06 -21.66
CA ASP A 52 -3.47 -1.12 -22.15
C ASP A 52 -4.32 -1.72 -21.03
N ASN A 53 -3.77 -1.79 -19.82
CA ASN A 53 -4.41 -2.35 -18.64
C ASN A 53 -4.06 -1.51 -17.41
N PRO A 54 -4.74 -0.36 -17.23
CA PRO A 54 -4.36 0.62 -16.21
C PRO A 54 -4.67 0.16 -14.79
N LEU A 55 -5.59 -0.77 -14.58
CA LEU A 55 -5.94 -1.29 -13.25
C LEU A 55 -5.76 -2.80 -13.23
N GLN A 56 -4.94 -3.29 -12.30
CA GLN A 56 -4.55 -4.70 -12.25
C GLN A 56 -4.63 -5.21 -10.82
N ALA A 57 -5.45 -6.25 -10.60
CA ALA A 57 -5.52 -6.98 -9.35
C ALA A 57 -5.68 -8.48 -9.61
N PRO A 58 -5.23 -9.36 -8.69
CA PRO A 58 -5.42 -10.80 -8.82
C PRO A 58 -6.89 -11.21 -8.95
N ARG A 59 -7.15 -12.19 -9.82
CA ARG A 59 -8.52 -12.61 -10.18
C ARG A 59 -9.32 -13.13 -8.99
N ASP A 60 -8.69 -13.90 -8.12
CA ASP A 60 -9.26 -14.43 -6.88
C ASP A 60 -9.71 -13.30 -5.93
N THR A 61 -9.00 -12.17 -5.92
CA THR A 61 -9.38 -10.97 -5.16
C THR A 61 -10.60 -10.31 -5.80
N LEU A 62 -10.64 -10.19 -7.13
CA LEU A 62 -11.79 -9.63 -7.85
C LEU A 62 -13.05 -10.47 -7.66
N ASP A 63 -12.90 -11.81 -7.62
CA ASP A 63 -14.02 -12.73 -7.45
C ASP A 63 -14.72 -12.55 -6.09
N LYS A 64 -13.98 -12.16 -5.05
CA LYS A 64 -14.52 -11.83 -3.71
C LYS A 64 -15.24 -10.48 -3.68
N LEU A 65 -14.98 -9.60 -4.64
CA LEU A 65 -15.50 -8.23 -4.70
C LEU A 65 -16.63 -8.05 -5.73
N LYS A 66 -17.29 -9.14 -6.14
CA LYS A 66 -18.37 -9.13 -7.15
C LYS A 66 -19.56 -8.24 -6.80
N HIS A 67 -19.75 -7.91 -5.52
CA HIS A 67 -20.76 -6.96 -5.05
C HIS A 67 -20.54 -5.52 -5.56
N ILE A 68 -19.31 -5.16 -6.00
CA ILE A 68 -19.02 -3.88 -6.66
C ILE A 68 -19.30 -4.03 -8.15
N PRO A 69 -20.38 -3.45 -8.72
CA PRO A 69 -20.79 -3.74 -10.10
C PRO A 69 -19.83 -3.16 -11.15
N ASP A 70 -19.32 -1.94 -10.94
CA ASP A 70 -18.35 -1.33 -11.84
C ASP A 70 -17.00 -2.07 -11.77
N LEU A 71 -16.61 -2.68 -12.89
CA LEU A 71 -15.39 -3.49 -12.96
C LEU A 71 -14.14 -2.66 -12.64
N SER A 72 -14.08 -1.40 -13.08
CA SER A 72 -12.88 -0.57 -12.85
C SER A 72 -12.72 -0.25 -11.36
N ARG A 73 -13.80 0.14 -10.69
CA ARG A 73 -13.84 0.37 -9.24
C ARG A 73 -13.61 -0.92 -8.47
N ARG A 74 -14.13 -2.06 -8.95
CA ARG A 74 -13.85 -3.38 -8.37
C ARG A 74 -12.36 -3.71 -8.45
N THR A 75 -11.71 -3.43 -9.58
CA THR A 75 -10.27 -3.66 -9.73
C THR A 75 -9.45 -2.74 -8.85
N TYR A 76 -9.78 -1.45 -8.75
CA TYR A 76 -9.16 -0.54 -7.79
C TYR A 76 -9.33 -1.03 -6.35
N ALA A 77 -10.55 -1.46 -5.97
CA ALA A 77 -10.79 -2.04 -4.66
C ALA A 77 -9.93 -3.28 -4.43
N GLY A 78 -9.77 -4.15 -5.43
CA GLY A 78 -8.88 -5.31 -5.36
C GLY A 78 -7.41 -4.92 -5.14
N MET A 79 -6.92 -3.85 -5.78
CA MET A 79 -5.57 -3.33 -5.55
C MET A 79 -5.39 -2.86 -4.11
N VAL A 80 -6.38 -2.14 -3.56
CA VAL A 80 -6.38 -1.67 -2.17
C VAL A 80 -6.51 -2.84 -1.20
N THR A 81 -7.31 -3.87 -1.49
CA THR A 81 -7.39 -5.10 -0.69
C THR A 81 -6.04 -5.80 -0.61
N LYS A 82 -5.33 -5.94 -1.73
CA LYS A 82 -3.97 -6.52 -1.73
C LYS A 82 -2.96 -5.66 -0.97
N LEU A 83 -3.11 -4.33 -0.98
CA LEU A 83 -2.30 -3.43 -0.17
C LEU A 83 -2.57 -3.60 1.33
N ASP A 84 -3.84 -3.74 1.73
CA ASP A 84 -4.23 -4.01 3.11
C ASP A 84 -3.70 -5.38 3.59
N GLU A 85 -3.84 -6.42 2.78
CA GLU A 85 -3.23 -7.73 3.04
C GLU A 85 -1.70 -7.62 3.21
N SER A 86 -1.02 -6.80 2.41
CA SER A 86 0.41 -6.55 2.55
C SER A 86 0.75 -5.98 3.93
N VAL A 87 0.03 -4.93 4.36
CA VAL A 87 0.22 -4.31 5.67
C VAL A 87 0.03 -5.34 6.77
N GLY A 88 -1.07 -6.11 6.73
CA GLY A 88 -1.34 -7.16 7.71
C GLY A 88 -0.23 -8.22 7.79
N ARG A 89 0.29 -8.67 6.63
CA ARG A 89 1.38 -9.65 6.58
C ARG A 89 2.69 -9.11 7.14
N VAL A 90 3.02 -7.84 6.88
CA VAL A 90 4.23 -7.19 7.45
C VAL A 90 4.09 -7.02 8.96
N VAL A 91 2.93 -6.57 9.45
CA VAL A 91 2.64 -6.47 10.89
C VAL A 91 2.79 -7.83 11.57
N LYS A 92 2.23 -8.88 10.97
CA LYS A 92 2.37 -10.25 11.49
C LYS A 92 3.83 -10.71 11.53
N ALA A 93 4.63 -10.41 10.51
CA ALA A 93 6.05 -10.75 10.52
C ALA A 93 6.83 -10.03 11.64
N LEU A 94 6.49 -8.77 11.93
CA LEU A 94 7.07 -8.02 13.06
C LEU A 94 6.66 -8.64 14.41
N GLU A 95 5.42 -9.12 14.53
CA GLU A 95 4.91 -9.83 15.71
C GLU A 95 5.62 -11.18 15.90
N GLU A 96 5.69 -12.00 14.86
CA GLU A 96 6.40 -13.29 14.86
C GLU A 96 7.90 -13.12 15.19
N LYS A 97 8.50 -11.99 14.79
CA LYS A 97 9.87 -11.62 15.14
C LYS A 97 10.02 -11.02 16.55
N SER A 98 8.92 -10.82 17.27
CA SER A 98 8.87 -10.24 18.63
C SER A 98 9.45 -8.83 18.73
N ILE A 99 9.38 -8.03 17.65
CA ILE A 99 9.86 -6.63 17.63
C ILE A 99 8.73 -5.61 17.42
N LEU A 100 7.50 -6.08 17.16
CA LEU A 100 6.35 -5.21 16.94
C LEU A 100 6.09 -4.23 18.11
N ASN A 101 6.34 -4.67 19.34
CA ASN A 101 6.15 -3.86 20.55
C ASN A 101 7.10 -2.65 20.66
N ASN A 102 8.20 -2.66 19.92
CA ASN A 102 9.18 -1.57 19.83
C ASN A 102 9.26 -1.01 18.39
N THR A 103 8.16 -1.10 17.65
CA THR A 103 8.06 -0.59 16.28
C THR A 103 7.09 0.58 16.20
N ILE A 104 7.43 1.57 15.38
CA ILE A 104 6.52 2.63 14.93
C ILE A 104 6.24 2.38 13.45
N ILE A 105 4.96 2.22 13.11
CA ILE A 105 4.48 2.05 11.74
C ILE A 105 3.82 3.35 11.32
N VAL A 106 4.26 3.90 10.19
CA VAL A 106 3.63 5.05 9.54
C VAL A 106 3.10 4.58 8.20
N PHE A 107 1.79 4.66 8.01
CA PHE A 107 1.14 4.41 6.73
C PHE A 107 0.66 5.74 6.18
N VAL A 108 1.07 6.09 4.95
CA VAL A 108 0.72 7.36 4.33
C VAL A 108 0.61 7.20 2.81
N SER A 109 -0.32 7.94 2.20
CA SER A 109 -0.38 8.07 0.75
C SER A 109 0.46 9.26 0.28
N ASP A 110 1.14 9.12 -0.86
CA ASP A 110 2.04 10.12 -1.44
C ASP A 110 1.30 11.35 -2.01
N ASN A 111 0.11 11.15 -2.56
CA ASN A 111 -0.81 12.19 -3.03
C ASN A 111 -2.27 11.71 -2.91
N GLY A 112 -3.22 12.60 -3.20
CA GLY A 112 -4.63 12.24 -3.38
C GLY A 112 -4.89 11.36 -4.61
N ALA A 113 -6.08 10.78 -4.72
CA ALA A 113 -6.45 9.94 -5.86
C ALA A 113 -6.45 10.72 -7.18
N ALA A 114 -6.03 10.06 -8.26
CA ALA A 114 -6.19 10.56 -9.62
C ALA A 114 -7.56 10.10 -10.15
N THR A 115 -8.53 11.00 -10.20
CA THR A 115 -9.90 10.69 -10.63
C THR A 115 -10.07 10.84 -12.15
N GLU A 116 -9.31 11.74 -12.76
CA GLU A 116 -9.30 12.06 -14.19
C GLU A 116 -7.91 11.91 -14.83
N GLY A 117 -7.87 12.05 -16.16
CA GLY A 117 -6.63 12.02 -16.95
C GLY A 117 -6.04 10.63 -17.19
N ILE A 118 -4.80 10.60 -17.69
CA ILE A 118 -4.11 9.36 -18.13
C ILE A 118 -3.78 8.41 -16.98
N HIS A 119 -3.75 8.90 -15.74
CA HIS A 119 -3.46 8.10 -14.54
C HIS A 119 -4.70 7.84 -13.69
N LYS A 120 -5.91 8.04 -14.24
CA LYS A 120 -7.16 7.83 -13.51
C LYS A 120 -7.20 6.42 -12.92
N ASN A 121 -7.35 6.33 -11.60
CA ASN A 121 -7.31 5.04 -10.91
C ASN A 121 -8.64 4.66 -10.27
N ARG A 122 -9.73 5.42 -10.49
CA ARG A 122 -11.04 5.20 -9.82
C ARG A 122 -10.98 5.29 -8.29
N GLY A 123 -9.93 5.90 -7.73
CA GLY A 123 -9.90 6.30 -6.34
C GLY A 123 -10.93 7.39 -6.04
N SER A 124 -11.07 7.76 -4.78
CA SER A 124 -12.00 8.80 -4.36
C SER A 124 -11.35 9.70 -3.33
N ASN A 125 -11.50 11.00 -3.52
CA ASN A 125 -11.09 12.03 -2.55
C ASN A 125 -12.28 12.59 -1.77
N TRP A 126 -13.48 12.01 -1.91
CA TRP A 126 -14.68 12.53 -1.24
C TRP A 126 -14.47 12.63 0.28
N PRO A 127 -14.87 13.73 0.94
CA PRO A 127 -15.59 14.91 0.42
C PRO A 127 -14.69 16.06 -0.03
N LEU A 128 -13.38 15.84 -0.15
CA LEU A 128 -12.39 16.88 -0.44
C LEU A 128 -12.43 17.29 -1.92
N LYS A 129 -12.20 18.59 -2.15
CA LYS A 129 -12.12 19.17 -3.50
C LYS A 129 -10.80 18.78 -4.15
N GLY A 130 -10.82 18.44 -5.43
CA GLY A 130 -9.64 18.22 -6.26
C GLY A 130 -9.10 16.80 -6.21
N GLU A 131 -7.94 16.63 -6.86
CA GLU A 131 -7.32 15.33 -7.13
C GLU A 131 -5.80 15.44 -7.24
N LYS A 132 -5.14 14.31 -7.54
CA LYS A 132 -3.71 14.27 -7.87
C LYS A 132 -3.32 15.42 -8.80
N SER A 133 -2.19 16.05 -8.52
CA SER A 133 -1.65 17.20 -9.28
C SER A 133 -2.44 18.50 -9.15
N THR A 134 -3.29 18.63 -8.12
CA THR A 134 -3.97 19.90 -7.79
C THR A 134 -3.60 20.38 -6.39
N PRO A 135 -3.62 21.70 -6.11
CA PRO A 135 -3.30 22.25 -4.78
C PRO A 135 -4.47 22.18 -3.79
N TRP A 136 -5.59 21.57 -4.18
CA TRP A 136 -6.77 21.45 -3.33
C TRP A 136 -6.62 20.30 -2.34
N GLU A 137 -7.43 20.29 -1.28
CA GLU A 137 -7.40 19.26 -0.22
C GLU A 137 -7.38 17.84 -0.78
N GLY A 138 -8.19 17.51 -1.78
CA GLY A 138 -8.24 16.20 -2.41
C GLY A 138 -6.98 15.82 -3.21
N GLY A 139 -6.05 16.74 -3.43
CA GLY A 139 -4.74 16.49 -4.01
C GLY A 139 -3.61 16.35 -2.98
N VAL A 140 -3.65 17.13 -1.89
CA VAL A 140 -2.54 17.25 -0.93
C VAL A 140 -2.82 16.71 0.47
N ARG A 141 -4.10 16.58 0.87
CA ARG A 141 -4.50 16.01 2.17
C ARG A 141 -4.75 14.52 2.02
N THR A 142 -3.80 13.72 2.47
CA THR A 142 -3.79 12.28 2.24
C THR A 142 -4.18 11.47 3.49
N VAL A 143 -4.48 10.19 3.26
CA VAL A 143 -4.63 9.22 4.35
C VAL A 143 -3.27 9.07 5.03
N CYS A 144 -3.26 9.23 6.35
CA CYS A 144 -2.09 8.98 7.19
C CYS A 144 -2.55 8.31 8.49
N CYS A 145 -1.84 7.27 8.92
CA CYS A 145 -1.96 6.74 10.27
C CYS A 145 -0.58 6.43 10.85
N VAL A 146 -0.48 6.60 12.17
CA VAL A 146 0.68 6.21 12.95
C VAL A 146 0.24 5.18 13.98
N TRP A 147 0.93 4.06 14.02
CA TRP A 147 0.67 2.97 14.95
C TRP A 147 1.95 2.64 15.72
N SER A 148 1.82 2.51 17.04
CA SER A 148 2.81 1.85 17.90
C SER A 148 2.14 1.44 19.20
N SER A 149 2.51 0.29 19.77
CA SER A 149 2.09 -0.12 21.10
C SER A 149 2.50 0.87 22.20
N SER A 150 3.56 1.63 21.95
CA SER A 150 4.16 2.59 22.89
C SER A 150 3.54 3.99 22.80
N LEU A 151 2.57 4.23 21.91
CA LEU A 151 1.84 5.50 21.90
C LEU A 151 1.04 5.66 23.22
N ILE A 152 1.27 6.79 23.90
CA ILE A 152 0.57 7.16 25.14
C ILE A 152 -0.94 7.36 24.85
N ASN A 153 -1.24 8.05 23.75
CA ASN A 153 -2.61 8.36 23.32
C ASN A 153 -2.98 7.52 22.10
N LYS A 154 -3.64 6.38 22.34
CA LYS A 154 -4.17 5.51 21.29
C LYS A 154 -5.55 5.99 20.83
N ASN A 155 -5.95 5.58 19.63
CA ASN A 155 -7.29 5.84 19.07
C ASN A 155 -7.63 7.35 18.99
N LYS A 156 -6.65 8.18 18.65
CA LYS A 156 -6.84 9.62 18.41
C LYS A 156 -6.91 9.91 16.91
N VAL A 157 -7.78 10.85 16.56
CA VAL A 157 -7.86 11.45 15.23
C VAL A 157 -7.29 12.87 15.36
N SER A 158 -6.33 13.22 14.52
CA SER A 158 -5.88 14.62 14.45
C SER A 158 -7.05 15.49 14.02
N LYS A 159 -7.26 16.59 14.73
CA LYS A 159 -8.15 17.66 14.26
C LYS A 159 -7.52 18.39 13.09
#